data_AF-A0A1W4XM53-F1
#
_entry.id   AF-A0A1W4XM53-F1
#
_cell.length_a   1.000
_cell.length_b   1.000
_cell.length_c   1.000
_cell.angle_alpha   90.00
_cell.angle_beta   90.00
_cell.angle_gamma   90.00
#
_symmetry.space_group_name_H-M   'P 1'
#
loop_
_entity.id
_entity.type
_entity.pdbx_description
1 polymer ?
#
loop_
_entity_poly.entity_id
_entity_poly.type
_entity_poly.pdbx_seq_one_letter_code
_entity_poly.pdbx_strand_id
1 'polypeptide(L)'
;MADDEADFDDDEYLGGRGEEEDEEEEQELSKAPSADSFHALEEFKARPNIYDVFKFAPIKKITREIVQQVLGGQIFEGDRVRKWITKIANEINENIRELKFKRYKHIVHVQIGEDKGQGIKCGLRCVWDSKVDSYFVDIFTNDTLFCLVMVFGVYLY
;
A
#
# COMPACT_ATOMS: atom_id res chain seq x y z
N MET A 1 -11.24 -47.05 57.37
CA MET A 1 -10.40 -46.20 56.50
C MET A 1 -10.02 -45.05 57.40
N ALA A 2 -8.73 -44.93 57.70
CA ALA A 2 -8.20 -44.05 58.74
C ALA A 2 -8.29 -42.58 58.31
N ASP A 3 -8.76 -41.75 59.22
CA ASP A 3 -8.49 -40.32 59.26
C ASP A 3 -7.23 -40.15 60.12
N ASP A 4 -6.20 -39.49 59.60
CA ASP A 4 -5.01 -39.09 60.34
C ASP A 4 -4.50 -37.76 59.76
N GLU A 5 -4.14 -36.86 60.67
CA GLU A 5 -3.91 -35.43 60.50
C GLU A 5 -2.62 -35.08 59.72
N ALA A 6 -2.58 -33.84 59.20
CA ALA A 6 -1.33 -33.09 59.14
C ALA A 6 -1.62 -31.59 59.29
N ASP A 7 -1.16 -31.06 60.41
CA ASP A 7 -1.01 -29.65 60.75
C ASP A 7 -0.21 -28.88 59.68
N PHE A 8 -0.58 -27.62 59.46
CA PHE A 8 0.41 -26.62 59.08
C PHE A 8 0.05 -25.26 59.69
N ASP A 9 0.96 -24.83 60.57
CA ASP A 9 0.92 -23.64 61.41
C ASP A 9 0.82 -22.32 60.64
N ASP A 10 0.22 -21.36 61.35
CA ASP A 10 0.27 -19.92 61.15
C ASP A 10 1.72 -19.39 61.17
N ASP A 11 2.00 -18.41 60.31
CA ASP A 11 2.87 -17.22 60.50
C ASP A 11 3.73 -16.90 59.25
N GLU A 12 3.31 -15.91 58.46
CA GLU A 12 4.06 -14.65 58.34
C GLU A 12 3.23 -13.57 57.64
N TYR A 13 2.79 -12.62 58.46
CA TYR A 13 2.27 -11.32 58.02
C TYR A 13 3.43 -10.45 57.50
N LEU A 14 3.08 -9.57 56.55
CA LEU A 14 3.76 -8.33 56.10
C LEU A 14 4.61 -8.42 54.82
N GLY A 15 3.93 -8.24 53.69
CA GLY A 15 4.52 -7.68 52.47
C GLY A 15 3.51 -6.78 51.79
N GLY A 16 3.45 -5.50 52.19
CA GLY A 16 2.62 -4.49 51.55
C GLY A 16 2.99 -4.35 50.08
N ARG A 17 2.03 -4.63 49.19
CA ARG A 17 2.18 -4.53 47.74
C ARG A 17 0.81 -4.28 47.11
N GLY A 18 0.23 -3.12 47.41
CA GLY A 18 -1.10 -2.77 46.91
C GLY A 18 -1.45 -1.29 47.04
N GLU A 19 -0.46 -0.41 47.20
CA GLU A 19 -0.66 1.04 47.12
C GLU A 19 0.14 1.62 45.95
N GLU A 20 1.38 1.13 45.72
CA GLU A 20 2.19 1.54 44.57
C GLU A 20 1.63 1.08 43.22
N GLU A 21 1.04 -0.12 43.13
CA GLU A 21 0.47 -0.65 41.87
C GLU A 21 -0.83 0.08 41.48
N ASP A 22 -1.64 0.49 42.47
CA ASP A 22 -2.87 1.26 42.25
C ASP A 22 -2.56 2.73 41.91
N GLU A 23 -1.52 3.32 42.54
CA GLU A 23 -1.03 4.67 42.21
C GLU A 23 -0.38 4.74 40.82
N GLU A 24 0.30 3.67 40.36
CA GLU A 24 0.84 3.55 39.01
C GLU A 24 -0.28 3.46 37.94
N GLU A 25 -1.37 2.73 38.23
CA GLU A 25 -2.50 2.58 37.30
C GLU A 25 -3.34 3.87 37.18
N GLU A 26 -3.56 4.60 38.29
CA GLU A 26 -4.21 5.92 38.27
C GLU A 26 -3.33 7.00 37.61
N GLN A 27 -2.00 6.91 37.73
CA GLN A 27 -1.06 7.80 37.02
C GLN A 27 -1.04 7.55 35.50
N GLU A 28 -1.15 6.30 35.06
CA GLU A 28 -1.26 5.94 33.64
C GLU A 28 -2.59 6.44 33.03
N LEU A 29 -3.71 6.39 33.78
CA LEU A 29 -5.03 6.85 33.31
C LEU A 29 -5.17 8.39 33.27
N SER A 30 -4.45 9.11 34.14
CA SER A 30 -4.45 10.58 34.18
C SER A 30 -3.58 11.25 33.12
N LYS A 31 -2.77 10.47 32.39
CA LYS A 31 -1.89 10.98 31.35
C LYS A 31 -2.72 11.28 30.10
N ALA A 32 -3.18 12.54 30.02
CA ALA A 32 -3.76 13.07 28.80
C ALA A 32 -2.86 12.72 27.61
N PRO A 33 -3.41 12.25 26.48
CA PRO A 33 -2.58 11.83 25.36
C PRO A 33 -1.65 13.00 24.99
N SER A 34 -0.35 12.74 24.94
CA SER A 34 0.63 13.74 24.52
C SER A 34 0.23 14.29 23.15
N ALA A 35 0.58 15.54 22.83
CA ALA A 35 0.29 16.13 21.53
C ALA A 35 0.81 15.26 20.35
N ASP A 36 1.83 14.43 20.59
CA ASP A 36 2.32 13.41 19.64
C ASP A 36 1.35 12.23 19.44
N SER A 37 0.64 11.79 20.48
CA SER A 37 -0.41 10.77 20.37
C SER A 37 -1.71 11.32 19.75
N PHE A 38 -1.97 12.62 19.87
CA PHE A 38 -3.02 13.30 19.09
C PHE A 38 -2.66 13.43 17.60
N HIS A 39 -1.37 13.48 17.26
CA HIS A 39 -0.90 13.42 15.87
C HIS A 39 -1.08 12.03 15.22
N ALA A 40 -1.11 10.96 16.03
CA ALA A 40 -1.34 9.59 15.55
C ALA A 40 -2.80 9.33 15.11
N LEU A 41 -3.73 10.16 15.59
CA LEU A 41 -5.05 10.32 14.99
C LEU A 41 -4.95 11.43 13.94
N GLU A 42 -4.26 11.18 12.82
CA GLU A 42 -4.55 11.95 11.59
C GLU A 42 -6.05 11.75 11.30
N GLU A 43 -6.86 12.67 11.79
CA GLU A 43 -8.27 12.94 11.52
C GLU A 43 -8.89 11.90 10.57
N PHE A 44 -9.63 10.93 11.13
CA PHE A 44 -10.31 9.88 10.37
C PHE A 44 -11.15 10.53 9.28
N LYS A 45 -10.65 10.48 8.04
CA LYS A 45 -11.21 11.25 6.95
C LYS A 45 -11.54 10.28 5.83
N ALA A 46 -12.80 9.86 5.90
CA ALA A 46 -13.44 8.90 5.01
C ALA A 46 -13.42 9.29 3.53
N ARG A 47 -13.01 10.52 3.18
CA ARG A 47 -12.89 10.97 1.79
C ARG A 47 -11.67 11.87 1.57
N PRO A 48 -10.95 11.74 0.46
CA PRO A 48 -9.88 12.66 0.10
C PRO A 48 -10.41 14.09 -0.04
N ASN A 49 -9.53 15.07 0.17
CA ASN A 49 -9.82 16.43 -0.29
C ASN A 49 -9.92 16.42 -1.82
N ILE A 50 -10.72 17.31 -2.41
CA ILE A 50 -10.84 17.44 -3.88
C ILE A 50 -9.50 17.70 -4.56
N TYR A 51 -8.54 18.31 -3.85
CA TYR A 51 -7.20 18.61 -4.36
C TYR A 51 -6.25 17.41 -4.29
N ASP A 52 -6.54 16.45 -3.39
CA ASP A 52 -5.72 15.28 -3.07
C ASP A 52 -6.16 14.02 -3.83
N VAL A 53 -7.14 14.13 -4.73
CA VAL A 53 -7.61 13.02 -5.56
C VAL A 53 -6.49 12.48 -6.44
N PHE A 54 -6.49 11.17 -6.68
CA PHE A 54 -5.52 10.51 -7.54
C PHE A 54 -5.63 11.01 -9.00
N LYS A 55 -4.65 11.80 -9.46
CA LYS A 55 -4.68 12.46 -10.78
C LYS A 55 -3.99 11.60 -11.83
N PHE A 56 -4.75 11.07 -12.80
CA PHE A 56 -4.19 10.24 -13.87
C PHE A 56 -3.47 11.00 -14.98
N ALA A 57 -3.77 12.28 -15.20
CA ALA A 57 -3.12 13.06 -16.26
C ALA A 57 -1.58 13.09 -16.15
N PRO A 58 -0.96 13.42 -14.99
CA PRO A 58 0.48 13.36 -14.85
C PRO A 58 1.01 11.91 -14.97
N ILE A 59 0.31 10.94 -14.39
CA ILE A 59 0.69 9.52 -14.43
C ILE A 59 0.73 9.02 -15.88
N LYS A 60 -0.28 9.33 -16.68
CA LYS A 60 -0.35 8.99 -18.09
C LYS A 60 0.81 9.55 -18.89
N LYS A 61 1.21 10.80 -18.60
CA LYS A 61 2.36 11.43 -19.25
C LYS A 61 3.66 10.69 -18.90
N ILE A 62 3.89 10.47 -17.60
CA ILE A 62 5.05 9.72 -17.08
C ILE A 62 5.13 8.32 -17.71
N THR A 63 4.03 7.56 -17.69
CA THR A 63 3.97 6.21 -18.28
C THR A 63 4.35 6.22 -19.75
N ARG A 64 3.82 7.17 -20.54
CA ARG A 64 4.12 7.28 -21.97
C ARG A 64 5.58 7.61 -22.24
N GLU A 65 6.15 8.54 -21.48
CA GLU A 65 7.55 8.95 -21.62
C GLU A 65 8.49 7.77 -21.31
N ILE A 66 8.25 7.06 -20.20
CA ILE A 66 9.05 5.89 -19.80
C ILE A 66 8.92 4.76 -20.83
N VAL A 67 7.70 4.43 -21.24
CA VAL A 67 7.48 3.34 -22.21
C VAL A 67 8.12 3.68 -23.56
N GLN A 68 7.98 4.92 -24.04
CA GLN A 68 8.62 5.38 -25.26
C GLN A 68 10.16 5.35 -25.15
N GLN A 69 10.72 5.73 -24.01
CA GLN A 69 12.17 5.71 -23.78
C GLN A 69 12.72 4.28 -23.77
N VAL A 70 11.99 3.32 -23.18
CA VAL A 70 12.46 1.94 -23.03
C VAL A 70 12.22 1.12 -24.30
N LEU A 71 11.05 1.26 -24.93
CA LEU A 71 10.61 0.40 -26.04
C LEU A 71 10.60 1.11 -27.40
N GLY A 72 10.84 2.42 -27.45
CA GLY A 72 10.95 3.18 -28.69
C GLY A 72 12.08 2.62 -29.56
N GLY A 73 11.71 2.01 -30.68
CA GLY A 73 12.67 1.39 -31.61
C GLY A 73 13.24 0.03 -31.17
N GLN A 74 12.74 -0.56 -30.08
CA GLN A 74 13.14 -1.94 -29.72
C GLN A 74 12.40 -2.95 -30.59
N ILE A 75 13.12 -4.01 -30.96
CA ILE A 75 12.56 -5.18 -31.63
C ILE A 75 12.28 -6.24 -30.57
N PHE A 76 11.18 -6.98 -30.71
CA PHE A 76 10.83 -8.03 -29.76
C PHE A 76 11.94 -9.09 -29.64
N GLU A 77 12.47 -9.25 -28.43
CA GLU A 77 13.42 -10.31 -28.06
C GLU A 77 12.99 -10.91 -26.72
N GLY A 78 12.57 -12.18 -26.71
CA GLY A 78 11.99 -12.83 -25.53
C GLY A 78 12.87 -12.75 -24.28
N ASP A 79 14.19 -12.88 -24.43
CA ASP A 79 15.15 -12.81 -23.33
C ASP A 79 15.27 -11.41 -22.70
N ARG A 80 14.93 -10.35 -23.45
CA ARG A 80 14.97 -8.96 -22.98
C ARG A 80 13.67 -8.51 -22.35
N VAL A 81 12.54 -9.13 -22.69
CA VAL A 81 11.21 -8.77 -22.20
C VAL A 81 11.17 -8.65 -20.68
N ARG A 82 11.73 -9.63 -19.95
CA ARG A 82 11.76 -9.58 -18.48
C ARG A 82 12.48 -8.35 -17.94
N LYS A 83 13.59 -7.95 -18.59
CA LYS A 83 14.35 -6.74 -18.18
C LYS A 83 13.54 -5.48 -18.44
N TRP A 84 12.88 -5.38 -19.61
CA TRP A 84 12.04 -4.23 -19.94
C TRP A 84 10.83 -4.10 -19.02
N ILE A 85 10.11 -5.20 -18.75
CA ILE A 85 8.96 -5.19 -17.83
C ILE A 85 9.37 -4.67 -16.45
N THR A 86 10.44 -5.22 -15.86
CA THR A 86 10.91 -4.79 -14.54
C THR A 86 11.35 -3.33 -14.55
N LYS A 87 12.08 -2.90 -15.59
CA LYS A 87 12.54 -1.52 -15.72
C LYS A 87 11.36 -0.54 -15.79
N ILE A 88 10.41 -0.78 -16.69
CA ILE A 88 9.21 0.06 -16.87
C ILE A 88 8.39 0.10 -15.58
N ALA A 89 8.14 -1.05 -14.94
CA ALA A 89 7.35 -1.12 -13.72
C ALA A 89 8.00 -0.33 -12.57
N ASN A 90 9.32 -0.45 -12.40
CA ASN A 90 10.07 0.25 -11.35
C ASN A 90 10.13 1.77 -11.61
N GLU A 91 10.48 2.19 -12.82
CA GLU A 91 10.57 3.62 -13.15
C GLU A 91 9.21 4.31 -13.00
N ILE A 92 8.11 3.69 -13.46
CA ILE A 92 6.76 4.22 -13.27
C ILE A 92 6.42 4.29 -11.77
N ASN A 93 6.73 3.23 -11.01
CA ASN A 93 6.46 3.19 -9.58
C ASN A 93 7.21 4.30 -8.83
N GLU A 94 8.48 4.53 -9.14
CA GLU A 94 9.30 5.59 -8.54
C GLU A 94 8.77 6.99 -8.87
N ASN A 95 8.48 7.26 -10.15
CA ASN A 95 7.94 8.56 -10.57
C ASN A 95 6.55 8.84 -9.96
N ILE A 96 5.69 7.83 -9.80
CA ILE A 96 4.39 8.00 -9.13
C ILE A 96 4.58 8.32 -7.64
N ARG A 97 5.57 7.71 -6.97
CA ARG A 97 5.88 8.02 -5.56
C ARG A 97 6.29 9.48 -5.39
N GLU A 98 7.00 10.07 -6.35
CA GLU A 98 7.40 11.47 -6.32
C GLU A 98 6.23 12.46 -6.39
N LEU A 99 5.08 12.05 -6.94
CA LEU A 99 3.86 12.86 -6.97
C LEU A 99 3.21 13.01 -5.59
N LYS A 100 3.65 12.22 -4.58
CA LYS A 100 3.25 12.34 -3.16
C LYS A 100 1.73 12.40 -2.95
N PHE A 101 0.98 11.51 -3.59
CA PHE A 101 -0.46 11.39 -3.34
C PHE A 101 -0.73 11.02 -1.87
N LYS A 102 -1.42 11.89 -1.12
CA LYS A 102 -1.70 11.66 0.30
C LYS A 102 -2.73 10.55 0.48
N ARG A 103 -2.42 9.54 1.31
CA ARG A 103 -3.28 8.38 1.60
C ARG A 103 -3.70 7.56 0.38
N TYR A 104 -2.86 7.47 -0.65
CA TYR A 104 -3.05 6.50 -1.73
C TYR A 104 -1.94 5.46 -1.74
N LYS A 105 -2.31 4.21 -2.01
CA LYS A 105 -1.39 3.20 -2.54
C LYS A 105 -1.65 3.06 -4.02
N HIS A 106 -0.61 2.76 -4.77
CA HIS A 106 -0.73 2.46 -6.19
C HIS A 106 -0.16 1.09 -6.52
N ILE A 107 -0.69 0.52 -7.60
CA ILE A 107 -0.25 -0.75 -8.17
C ILE A 107 0.07 -0.50 -9.64
N VAL A 108 1.24 -0.95 -10.09
CA VAL A 108 1.65 -0.87 -11.49
C VAL A 108 1.71 -2.30 -12.04
N HIS A 109 0.98 -2.54 -13.12
CA HIS A 109 0.99 -3.81 -13.84
C HIS A 109 1.45 -3.57 -15.28
N VAL A 110 2.45 -4.31 -15.73
CA VAL A 110 3.05 -4.17 -17.06
C VAL A 110 3.03 -5.53 -17.77
N GLN A 111 2.54 -5.55 -19.00
CA GLN A 111 2.57 -6.73 -19.87
C GLN A 111 3.18 -6.35 -21.20
N ILE A 112 4.17 -7.12 -21.66
CA ILE A 112 4.74 -6.99 -22.99
C ILE A 112 4.53 -8.32 -23.71
N GLY A 113 4.14 -8.25 -24.98
CA GLY A 113 4.09 -9.41 -25.85
C GLY A 113 4.49 -9.07 -27.27
N GLU A 114 4.83 -10.09 -28.03
CA GLU A 114 5.15 -9.98 -29.45
C GLU A 114 3.88 -9.62 -30.23
N ASP A 115 4.00 -8.76 -31.25
CA ASP A 115 2.93 -8.48 -32.20
C ASP A 115 3.30 -9.08 -33.56
N LYS A 116 2.47 -10.03 -34.00
CA LYS A 116 2.51 -10.80 -35.25
C LYS A 116 1.16 -10.72 -35.96
N GLY A 117 0.33 -9.73 -35.63
CA GLY A 117 -1.02 -9.56 -36.18
C GLY A 117 -2.10 -10.37 -35.46
N GLN A 118 -1.84 -10.83 -34.24
CA GLN A 118 -2.84 -11.49 -33.38
C GLN A 118 -3.74 -10.48 -32.67
N GLY A 119 -4.98 -10.90 -32.37
CA GLY A 119 -5.90 -10.13 -31.54
C GLY A 119 -5.73 -10.44 -30.06
N ILE A 120 -5.66 -9.41 -29.21
CA ILE A 120 -5.58 -9.56 -27.75
C ILE A 120 -6.71 -8.78 -27.09
N LYS A 121 -7.36 -9.41 -26.11
CA LYS A 121 -8.36 -8.77 -25.26
C LYS A 121 -7.93 -8.84 -23.80
N CYS A 122 -7.74 -7.68 -23.19
CA CYS A 122 -7.49 -7.56 -21.76
C CYS A 122 -8.77 -7.09 -21.05
N GLY A 123 -8.99 -7.59 -19.83
CA GLY A 123 -10.10 -7.18 -18.98
C GLY A 123 -9.65 -7.19 -17.52
N LEU A 124 -10.23 -6.30 -16.73
CA LEU A 124 -10.00 -6.18 -15.30
C LEU A 124 -11.33 -6.17 -14.55
N ARG A 125 -11.32 -6.69 -13.33
CA ARG A 125 -12.45 -6.63 -12.39
C ARG A 125 -11.92 -6.13 -11.06
N CYS A 126 -12.61 -5.17 -10.48
CA CYS A 126 -12.19 -4.51 -9.24
C CYS A 126 -13.40 -4.39 -8.30
N VAL A 127 -13.13 -4.49 -7.00
CA VAL A 127 -14.08 -4.18 -5.93
C VAL A 127 -13.42 -3.10 -5.09
N TRP A 128 -13.97 -1.89 -5.13
CA TRP A 128 -13.39 -0.68 -4.53
C TRP A 128 -14.45 0.43 -4.40
N ASP A 129 -14.11 1.57 -3.80
CA ASP A 129 -14.98 2.73 -3.79
C ASP A 129 -14.86 3.51 -5.11
N SER A 130 -15.92 3.43 -5.92
CA SER A 130 -16.08 4.13 -7.21
C SER A 130 -15.83 5.63 -7.22
N LYS A 131 -15.85 6.31 -6.06
CA LYS A 131 -15.68 7.76 -5.96
C LYS A 131 -14.24 8.18 -5.75
N VAL A 132 -13.40 7.33 -5.17
CA VAL A 132 -12.04 7.68 -4.73
C VAL A 132 -11.00 6.78 -5.38
N ASP A 133 -11.33 5.50 -5.59
CA ASP A 133 -10.46 4.52 -6.22
C ASP A 133 -10.67 4.53 -7.73
N SER A 134 -9.58 4.42 -8.48
CA SER A 134 -9.67 4.40 -9.94
C SER A 134 -8.42 3.78 -10.55
N TYR A 135 -8.46 3.58 -11.86
CA TYR A 135 -7.35 3.04 -12.63
C TYR A 135 -7.16 3.79 -13.95
N PHE A 136 -6.00 3.58 -14.53
CA PHE A 136 -5.65 4.02 -15.87
C PHE A 136 -4.99 2.89 -16.64
N VAL A 137 -5.23 2.85 -17.96
CA VAL A 137 -4.64 1.90 -18.89
C VAL A 137 -4.02 2.67 -20.05
N ASP A 138 -2.76 2.37 -20.37
CA ASP A 138 -2.09 2.82 -21.58
C ASP A 138 -1.62 1.63 -22.40
N ILE A 139 -1.70 1.77 -23.72
CA ILE A 139 -1.25 0.76 -24.67
C ILE A 139 -0.26 1.44 -25.60
N PHE A 140 0.93 0.85 -25.68
CA PHE A 140 1.97 1.18 -26.64
C PHE A 140 2.14 0.02 -27.61
N THR A 141 2.30 0.31 -28.89
CA THR A 141 2.51 -0.68 -29.95
C THR A 141 3.60 -0.19 -30.88
N ASN A 142 4.48 -1.09 -31.30
CA ASN A 142 5.42 -0.88 -32.39
C ASN A 142 5.28 -2.03 -33.40
N ASP A 143 6.18 -2.10 -34.39
CA ASP A 143 6.07 -3.08 -35.49
C ASP A 143 6.19 -4.55 -35.05
N THR A 144 6.73 -4.83 -33.85
CA THR A 144 7.07 -6.20 -33.42
C THR A 144 6.55 -6.57 -32.03
N LEU A 145 6.07 -5.61 -31.24
CA LEU A 145 5.58 -5.84 -29.89
C LEU A 145 4.50 -4.83 -29.48
N PHE A 146 3.73 -5.23 -28.47
CA PHE A 146 2.84 -4.36 -27.73
C PHE A 146 3.25 -4.34 -26.25
N CYS A 147 2.92 -3.24 -25.58
CA CYS A 147 3.08 -3.05 -24.14
C CYS A 147 1.79 -2.47 -23.57
N LEU A 148 1.19 -3.18 -22.62
CA LEU A 148 0.04 -2.76 -21.84
C LEU A 148 0.52 -2.38 -20.44
N VAL A 149 0.24 -1.15 -20.03
CA VAL A 149 0.51 -0.68 -18.67
C VAL A 149 -0.80 -0.31 -18.01
N MET A 150 -1.03 -0.83 -16.81
CA MET A 150 -2.16 -0.49 -15.97
C MET A 150 -1.67 0.05 -14.64
N VAL A 151 -2.23 1.19 -14.21
CA VAL A 151 -1.94 1.79 -12.92
C VAL A 151 -3.23 1.92 -12.13
N PHE A 152 -3.26 1.36 -10.94
CA PHE A 152 -4.37 1.46 -10.00
C PHE A 152 -4.00 2.44 -8.89
N GLY A 153 -4.93 3.30 -8.49
CA GLY A 153 -4.83 4.14 -7.30
C GLY A 153 -5.94 3.76 -6.32
N VAL A 154 -5.55 3.33 -5.12
CA VAL A 154 -6.46 2.88 -4.07
C VAL A 154 -6.24 3.74 -2.83
N TYR A 155 -7.31 4.35 -2.35
CA TYR A 155 -7.34 5.22 -1.18
C TYR A 155 -7.28 4.41 0.12
N LEU A 156 -6.51 4.91 1.08
CA LEU A 156 -6.39 4.38 2.42
C LEU A 156 -7.31 5.16 3.35
N TYR A 157 -8.21 4.44 4.01
CA TYR A 157 -9.16 4.95 4.99
C TYR A 157 -8.54 5.01 6.39
#